data_AF-A0A8S9RTM7-F1
#
_entry.id   AF-A0A8S9RTM7-F1
#
_cell.length_a   1.000
_cell.length_b   1.000
_cell.length_c   1.000
_cell.angle_alpha   90.00
_cell.angle_beta   90.00
_cell.angle_gamma   90.00
#
_symmetry.space_group_name_H-M   'P 1'
#
loop_
_entity.id
_entity.type
_entity.pdbx_description
1 polymer ?
#
loop_
_entity_poly.entity_id
_entity_poly.type
_entity_poly.pdbx_seq_one_letter_code
_entity_poly.pdbx_strand_id
1 'polypeptide(L)'
;MPSRFPPVVFYAPKELGGLGMLSMGHILIPQSDLKHSKQTDVGVTHFRSGMSHEEDQLIPNLYRYIQPWESEFIDSQRVWAEGIPRINTLFKKDRHTLAYDKGWRVRTEFKQYQVLKQNPFWWTHQRHDGKLWNLNNYRTDVIQALGGVEGILEHTLFKGTYFPTWEGLFWEKASGFEESMKYKKLMNAQRSGLNQIPNRRFTLWWSPTINRANVYLGFQVQLDLTGVFMHGKIPTLKISLIQIFRAHLWQKIHESVVMDLCHELEALEIETVQKETIHPRKSYKMNSSCADVLLFASGKWPMSKPSLLAESKDAFDQKASNKYWIDVGRL
;
A
#
# COMPACT_ATOMS: atom_id res chain seq x y z
N MET A 1 14.51 -10.61 0.72
CA MET A 1 14.84 -9.49 -0.21
C MET A 1 14.28 -8.21 0.37
N PRO A 2 15.11 -7.44 1.08
CA PRO A 2 14.71 -6.15 1.63
C PRO A 2 14.07 -5.22 0.59
N SER A 3 14.49 -5.31 -0.68
CA SER A 3 13.99 -4.47 -1.77
C SER A 3 12.48 -4.57 -2.06
N ARG A 4 11.80 -5.69 -1.76
CA ARG A 4 10.36 -5.87 -2.03
C ARG A 4 9.46 -5.33 -0.93
N PHE A 5 10.02 -5.10 0.25
CA PHE A 5 9.28 -4.74 1.45
C PHE A 5 9.88 -3.47 2.05
N PRO A 6 9.76 -2.33 1.35
CA PRO A 6 10.18 -1.05 1.91
C PRO A 6 9.35 -0.71 3.16
N PRO A 7 9.87 0.16 4.05
CA PRO A 7 9.19 0.55 5.28
C PRO A 7 7.75 1.03 5.07
N VAL A 8 7.46 1.69 3.94
CA VAL A 8 6.13 2.17 3.57
C VAL A 8 5.05 1.08 3.64
N VAL A 9 5.35 -0.16 3.26
CA VAL A 9 4.39 -1.29 3.29
C VAL A 9 3.94 -1.60 4.72
N PHE A 10 4.83 -1.43 5.70
CA PHE A 10 4.60 -1.75 7.11
C PHE A 10 4.03 -0.57 7.90
N TYR A 11 4.58 0.63 7.68
CA TYR A 11 4.30 1.81 8.50
C TYR A 11 3.18 2.68 7.94
N ALA A 12 2.84 2.58 6.65
CA ALA A 12 1.72 3.34 6.10
C ALA A 12 0.43 3.05 6.90
N PRO A 13 -0.37 4.09 7.21
CA PRO A 13 -1.62 3.93 7.95
C PRO A 13 -2.59 2.97 7.26
N LYS A 14 -3.49 2.37 8.05
CA LYS A 14 -4.48 1.41 7.55
C LYS A 14 -5.47 2.04 6.58
N GLU A 15 -5.70 3.34 6.71
CA GLU A 15 -6.56 4.12 5.81
C GLU A 15 -5.96 4.24 4.40
N LEU A 16 -4.64 4.09 4.24
CA LEU A 16 -3.93 4.06 2.95
C LEU A 16 -3.59 2.63 2.50
N GLY A 17 -4.17 1.61 3.16
CA GLY A 17 -3.97 0.20 2.82
C GLY A 17 -2.69 -0.43 3.37
N GLY A 18 -1.93 0.28 4.22
CA GLY A 18 -0.77 -0.26 4.94
C GLY A 18 -1.15 -1.06 6.19
N LEU A 19 -0.14 -1.62 6.87
CA LEU A 19 -0.37 -2.39 8.11
C LEU A 19 -0.57 -1.48 9.34
N GLY A 20 -0.11 -0.22 9.27
CA GLY A 20 -0.15 0.72 10.39
C GLY A 20 0.67 0.25 11.59
N MET A 21 1.85 -0.33 11.34
CA MET A 21 2.76 -0.73 12.40
C MET A 21 3.29 0.51 13.14
N LEU A 22 3.50 0.38 14.46
CA LEU A 22 4.14 1.41 15.27
C LEU A 22 5.64 1.12 15.36
N SER A 23 6.48 2.11 15.08
CA SER A 23 7.93 1.95 15.08
C SER A 23 8.51 2.31 16.44
N MET A 24 9.38 1.43 16.94
CA MET A 24 10.29 1.68 18.07
C MET A 24 11.73 1.26 17.73
N GLY A 25 11.95 0.71 16.52
CA GLY A 25 13.20 0.05 16.13
C GLY A 25 14.13 0.88 15.24
N HIS A 26 13.64 1.94 14.60
CA HIS A 26 14.47 2.89 13.84
C HIS A 26 15.16 3.86 14.80
N ILE A 27 16.03 3.30 15.65
CA ILE A 27 16.84 4.04 16.59
C ILE A 27 18.30 3.72 16.39
N LEU A 28 19.13 4.71 16.68
CA LEU A 28 20.54 4.53 16.93
C LEU A 28 20.70 4.03 18.37
N ILE A 29 21.14 2.78 18.51
CA ILE A 29 21.37 2.13 19.80
C ILE A 29 22.71 2.63 20.35
N PRO A 30 22.73 3.28 21.53
CA PRO A 30 23.97 3.65 22.22
C PRO A 30 24.86 2.43 22.43
N GLN A 31 26.11 2.51 21.98
CA GLN A 31 27.11 1.48 22.20
C GLN A 31 28.31 2.10 22.93
N SER A 32 28.49 1.71 24.19
CA SER A 32 29.75 1.90 24.91
C SER A 32 30.69 0.73 24.59
N ASP A 33 31.99 0.94 24.76
CA ASP A 33 32.97 -0.14 24.63
C ASP A 33 32.58 -1.32 25.53
N LEU A 34 32.26 -2.47 24.94
CA LEU A 34 31.72 -3.64 25.63
C LEU A 34 32.73 -4.22 26.64
N LYS A 35 34.01 -3.80 26.54
CA LYS A 35 35.09 -4.21 27.43
C LYS A 35 35.00 -3.58 28.84
N HIS A 36 34.35 -2.41 28.98
CA HIS A 36 34.24 -1.66 30.23
C HIS A 36 32.79 -1.38 30.67
N SER A 37 31.81 -2.12 30.14
CA SER A 37 30.36 -1.87 30.30
C SER A 37 29.79 -2.03 31.72
N LYS A 38 30.63 -2.22 32.74
CA LYS A 38 30.23 -2.02 34.14
C LYS A 38 30.13 -0.52 34.42
N GLN A 39 28.95 0.03 34.13
CA GLN A 39 28.35 1.24 34.70
C GLN A 39 29.37 2.24 35.28
N THR A 40 30.12 2.89 34.39
CA THR A 40 30.74 4.17 34.70
C THR A 40 29.91 5.24 33.99
N ASP A 41 29.74 6.42 34.60
CA ASP A 41 28.99 7.56 34.03
C ASP A 41 29.66 8.18 32.78
N VAL A 42 30.59 7.45 32.16
CA VAL A 42 31.25 7.85 30.92
C VAL A 42 30.21 7.76 29.80
N GLY A 43 29.93 8.90 29.17
CA GLY A 43 28.90 9.06 28.16
C GLY A 43 29.02 8.14 26.93
N VAL A 44 28.01 8.18 26.07
CA VAL A 44 27.90 7.34 24.87
C VAL A 44 28.91 7.79 23.80
N THR A 45 29.79 6.89 23.37
CA THR A 45 30.84 7.20 22.36
C THR A 45 30.50 6.71 20.95
N HIS A 46 29.70 5.64 20.81
CA HIS A 46 29.35 5.06 19.50
C HIS A 46 27.85 4.77 19.42
N PHE A 47 27.34 4.67 18.20
CA PHE A 47 25.96 4.28 17.94
C PHE A 47 25.89 3.16 16.90
N ARG A 48 25.02 2.18 17.14
CA ARG A 48 24.70 1.10 16.20
C ARG A 48 23.31 1.33 15.61
N SER A 49 23.16 1.22 14.29
CA SER A 49 21.83 1.30 13.68
C SER A 49 20.97 0.09 14.08
N GLY A 50 19.75 0.36 14.59
CA GLY A 50 18.80 -0.67 15.01
C GLY A 50 18.09 -1.38 13.84
N MET A 51 17.65 -0.62 12.83
CA MET A 51 16.98 -1.14 11.63
C MET A 51 17.47 -0.43 10.36
N SER A 52 17.53 -1.18 9.24
CA SER A 52 17.84 -0.64 7.92
C SER A 52 16.69 0.18 7.35
N HIS A 53 16.99 1.35 6.80
CA HIS A 53 16.08 2.21 6.04
C HIS A 53 16.80 2.72 4.78
N GLU A 54 16.04 3.26 3.83
CA GLU A 54 16.62 3.97 2.67
C GLU A 54 17.28 5.28 3.14
N GLU A 55 18.30 5.76 2.42
CA GLU A 55 19.10 6.93 2.81
C GLU A 55 18.18 8.14 3.10
N ASP A 56 18.43 8.82 4.23
CA ASP A 56 17.69 9.99 4.75
C ASP A 56 16.22 9.79 5.17
N GLN A 57 15.66 8.57 5.09
CA GLN A 57 14.30 8.30 5.53
C GLN A 57 14.21 7.97 7.03
N LEU A 58 13.89 8.96 7.86
CA LEU A 58 13.68 8.78 9.31
C LEU A 58 12.22 8.42 9.64
N ILE A 59 11.97 7.17 10.00
CA ILE A 59 10.65 6.76 10.51
C ILE A 59 10.47 7.27 11.95
N PRO A 60 9.38 8.01 12.25
CA PRO A 60 9.11 8.50 13.59
C PRO A 60 9.07 7.37 14.62
N ASN A 61 9.68 7.61 15.79
CA ASN A 61 9.70 6.65 16.89
C ASN A 61 8.56 6.94 17.87
N LEU A 62 7.79 5.91 18.23
CA LEU A 62 6.70 5.94 19.20
C LEU A 62 7.08 6.61 20.52
N TYR A 63 8.31 6.43 21.01
CA TYR A 63 8.77 7.04 22.27
C TYR A 63 8.61 8.57 22.29
N ARG A 64 8.84 9.23 21.15
CA ARG A 64 8.72 10.70 21.02
C ARG A 64 7.29 11.22 21.18
N TYR A 65 6.30 10.33 21.05
CA TYR A 65 4.87 10.66 21.09
C TYR A 65 4.18 10.16 22.37
N ILE A 66 4.94 9.53 23.27
CA ILE A 66 4.46 9.15 24.59
C ILE A 66 5.08 10.12 25.59
N GLN A 67 4.23 10.87 26.29
CA GLN A 67 4.68 11.79 27.32
C GLN A 67 5.31 11.00 28.48
N PRO A 68 6.49 11.42 29.00
CA PRO A 68 7.08 10.82 30.18
C PRO A 68 6.17 10.95 31.40
N TRP A 69 6.21 9.94 32.28
CA TRP A 69 5.42 9.91 33.51
C TRP A 69 5.67 11.11 34.43
N GLU A 70 6.92 11.55 34.53
CA GLU A 70 7.28 12.74 35.33
C GLU A 70 6.53 13.98 34.85
N SER A 71 6.56 14.25 33.54
CA SER A 71 5.82 15.37 32.95
C SER A 71 4.31 15.22 33.14
N GLU A 72 3.76 14.02 32.96
CA GLU A 72 2.34 13.75 33.21
C GLU A 72 1.95 14.03 34.67
N PHE A 73 2.76 13.63 35.65
CA PHE A 73 2.47 13.89 37.06
C PHE A 73 2.51 15.38 37.41
N ILE A 74 3.50 16.11 36.90
CA ILE A 74 3.61 17.56 37.08
C ILE A 74 2.42 18.27 36.44
N ASP A 75 2.09 17.93 35.19
CA ASP A 75 0.96 18.52 34.48
C ASP A 75 -0.37 18.23 35.19
N SER A 76 -0.53 17.01 35.70
CA SER A 76 -1.77 16.64 36.38
C SER A 76 -1.94 17.33 37.73
N GLN A 77 -0.85 17.50 38.50
CA GLN A 77 -0.87 18.34 39.70
C GLN A 77 -1.21 19.79 39.36
N ARG A 78 -0.70 20.33 38.26
CA ARG A 78 -1.08 21.69 37.81
C ARG A 78 -2.57 21.81 37.45
N VAL A 79 -3.14 20.80 36.80
CA VAL A 79 -4.54 20.84 36.32
C VAL A 79 -5.55 20.56 37.42
N TRP A 80 -5.25 19.62 38.31
CA TRP A 80 -6.19 19.11 39.31
C TRP A 80 -5.84 19.42 40.75
N ALA A 81 -4.66 20.00 41.02
CA ALA A 81 -3.99 20.02 42.33
C ALA A 81 -3.65 18.63 42.90
N GLU A 82 -4.46 17.59 42.64
CA GLU A 82 -4.40 16.31 43.38
C GLU A 82 -4.42 15.01 42.55
N GLY A 83 -4.41 15.00 41.20
CA GLY A 83 -4.36 13.69 40.54
C GLY A 83 -4.37 13.58 39.02
N ILE A 84 -4.09 12.35 38.56
CA ILE A 84 -3.84 11.85 37.19
C ILE A 84 -5.08 11.71 36.27
N PRO A 85 -6.32 11.45 36.74
CA PRO A 85 -7.44 11.16 35.84
C PRO A 85 -7.63 12.24 34.77
N ARG A 86 -7.74 11.82 33.50
CA ARG A 86 -7.93 12.76 32.39
C ARG A 86 -9.22 13.55 32.60
N ILE A 87 -9.14 14.88 32.54
CA ILE A 87 -10.28 15.77 32.82
C ILE A 87 -11.54 15.45 31.99
N ASN A 88 -11.34 14.92 30.78
CA ASN A 88 -12.44 14.50 29.91
C ASN A 88 -13.31 13.35 30.45
N THR A 89 -12.85 12.62 31.48
CA THR A 89 -13.65 11.56 32.11
C THR A 89 -14.82 12.10 32.93
N LEU A 90 -14.75 13.36 33.38
CA LEU A 90 -15.84 14.02 34.09
C LEU A 90 -17.11 14.17 33.25
N PHE A 91 -16.97 14.27 31.93
CA PHE A 91 -18.06 14.53 30.99
C PHE A 91 -18.60 13.24 30.35
N LYS A 92 -18.31 12.07 30.95
CA LYS A 92 -18.83 10.80 30.48
C LYS A 92 -20.30 10.62 30.84
N LYS A 93 -21.06 10.07 29.89
CA LYS A 93 -22.48 9.75 30.04
C LYS A 93 -22.75 8.85 31.25
N ASP A 94 -21.88 7.86 31.48
CA ASP A 94 -22.07 6.84 32.51
C ASP A 94 -21.37 7.17 33.84
N ARG A 95 -21.01 8.44 34.10
CA ARG A 95 -20.25 8.81 35.32
C ARG A 95 -20.93 8.38 36.61
N HIS A 96 -22.26 8.50 36.67
CA HIS A 96 -23.03 8.18 37.87
C HIS A 96 -22.97 6.69 38.22
N THR A 97 -22.92 5.79 37.23
CA THR A 97 -22.78 4.36 37.49
C THR A 97 -21.34 4.00 37.85
N LEU A 98 -20.35 4.63 37.22
CA LEU A 98 -18.93 4.42 37.50
C LEU A 98 -18.52 4.82 38.93
N ALA A 99 -19.27 5.71 39.58
CA ALA A 99 -19.04 6.08 40.98
C ALA A 99 -19.11 4.87 41.93
N TYR A 100 -19.93 3.86 41.61
CA TYR A 100 -20.11 2.63 42.38
C TYR A 100 -19.12 1.51 42.01
N ASP A 101 -18.39 1.65 40.90
CA ASP A 101 -17.42 0.65 40.43
C ASP A 101 -16.09 0.76 41.20
N LYS A 102 -16.10 0.26 42.44
CA LYS A 102 -14.92 0.23 43.33
C LYS A 102 -14.11 -1.06 43.15
N GLY A 103 -12.81 -0.98 43.44
CA GLY A 103 -11.89 -2.12 43.34
C GLY A 103 -11.69 -2.62 41.90
N TRP A 104 -11.92 -1.77 40.89
CA TRP A 104 -11.83 -2.17 39.49
C TRP A 104 -10.40 -2.55 39.07
N ARG A 105 -9.35 -1.92 39.64
CA ARG A 105 -7.94 -2.23 39.30
C ARG A 105 -7.56 -3.68 39.61
N VAL A 106 -7.76 -4.12 40.87
CA VAL A 106 -7.50 -5.51 41.28
C VAL A 106 -8.39 -6.48 40.51
N ARG A 107 -9.65 -6.09 40.22
CA ARG A 107 -10.55 -6.89 39.39
C ARG A 107 -10.00 -7.09 37.98
N THR A 108 -9.43 -6.05 37.37
CA THR A 108 -8.81 -6.13 36.03
C THR A 108 -7.55 -7.00 36.05
N GLU A 109 -6.70 -6.87 37.07
CA GLU A 109 -5.52 -7.72 37.23
C GLU A 109 -5.90 -9.20 37.36
N PHE A 110 -6.90 -9.51 38.20
CA PHE A 110 -7.34 -10.89 38.44
C PHE A 110 -8.08 -11.51 37.24
N LYS A 111 -8.38 -10.73 36.18
CA LYS A 111 -8.92 -11.29 34.94
C LYS A 111 -7.96 -12.28 34.28
N GLN A 112 -6.66 -12.22 34.57
CA GLN A 112 -5.69 -13.22 34.09
C GLN A 112 -6.04 -14.66 34.50
N TYR A 113 -6.70 -14.84 35.65
CA TYR A 113 -7.12 -16.15 36.14
C TYR A 113 -8.50 -16.58 35.66
N GLN A 114 -9.28 -15.65 35.07
CA GLN A 114 -10.65 -15.88 34.61
C GLN A 114 -10.75 -15.97 33.10
N VAL A 115 -9.86 -15.30 32.38
CA VAL A 115 -9.91 -15.10 30.93
C VAL A 115 -8.58 -15.50 30.32
N LEU A 116 -8.62 -16.44 29.38
CA LEU A 116 -7.41 -16.95 28.70
C LEU A 116 -6.70 -15.87 27.86
N LYS A 117 -7.44 -14.87 27.37
CA LYS A 117 -6.90 -13.76 26.59
C LYS A 117 -6.12 -12.80 27.50
N GLN A 118 -4.82 -12.69 27.29
CA GLN A 118 -3.97 -11.73 27.98
C GLN A 118 -4.35 -10.27 27.64
N ASN A 119 -4.43 -9.43 28.66
CA ASN A 119 -4.65 -7.98 28.51
C ASN A 119 -3.35 -7.20 28.80
N PRO A 120 -2.72 -6.55 27.81
CA PRO A 120 -1.53 -5.74 28.04
C PRO A 120 -1.82 -4.45 28.83
N PHE A 121 -3.07 -4.00 28.84
CA PHE A 121 -3.52 -2.81 29.59
C PHE A 121 -4.25 -3.23 30.87
N TRP A 122 -3.65 -4.14 31.65
CA TRP A 122 -4.23 -4.63 32.91
C TRP A 122 -4.25 -3.56 34.02
N TRP A 123 -3.34 -2.59 33.94
CA TRP A 123 -3.12 -1.57 34.97
C TRP A 123 -4.00 -0.32 34.80
N THR A 124 -4.68 -0.14 33.66
CA THR A 124 -5.51 1.05 33.37
C THR A 124 -6.87 0.68 32.82
N HIS A 125 -7.83 1.58 32.99
CA HIS A 125 -9.14 1.44 32.38
C HIS A 125 -9.64 2.77 31.83
N GLN A 126 -9.91 2.82 30.52
CA GLN A 126 -10.29 4.07 29.85
C GLN A 126 -11.54 4.73 30.45
N ARG A 127 -12.48 3.97 31.04
CA ARG A 127 -13.66 4.56 31.69
C ARG A 127 -13.29 5.42 32.91
N HIS A 128 -12.31 4.98 33.70
CA HIS A 128 -11.90 5.60 34.96
C HIS A 128 -10.73 6.57 34.75
N ASP A 129 -9.64 6.11 34.14
CA ASP A 129 -8.42 6.90 33.96
C ASP A 129 -8.49 7.86 32.75
N GLY A 130 -9.33 7.53 31.77
CA GLY A 130 -9.33 8.17 30.46
C GLY A 130 -8.33 7.53 29.49
N LYS A 131 -8.17 8.11 28.31
CA LYS A 131 -7.16 7.67 27.35
C LYS A 131 -5.82 8.32 27.70
N LEU A 132 -4.84 7.52 28.11
CA LEU A 132 -3.57 8.03 28.64
C LEU A 132 -2.55 8.42 27.55
N TRP A 133 -2.77 8.06 26.29
CA TRP A 133 -1.88 8.39 25.18
C TRP A 133 -2.67 8.90 23.97
N ASN A 134 -2.04 9.78 23.18
CA ASN A 134 -2.59 10.25 21.91
C ASN A 134 -1.54 10.12 20.80
N LEU A 135 -1.83 9.28 19.80
CA LEU A 135 -0.93 8.96 18.70
C LEU A 135 -1.41 9.55 17.36
N ASN A 136 -2.31 10.54 17.40
CA ASN A 136 -2.79 11.20 16.19
C ASN A 136 -1.65 11.89 15.43
N ASN A 137 -0.74 12.56 16.16
CA ASN A 137 0.43 13.23 15.59
C ASN A 137 1.45 12.22 15.05
N TYR A 138 1.63 11.08 15.74
CA TYR A 138 2.47 9.99 15.24
C TYR A 138 2.01 9.55 13.84
N ARG A 139 0.70 9.39 13.65
CA ARG A 139 0.13 9.01 12.35
C ARG A 139 0.41 10.06 11.28
N THR A 140 0.22 11.35 11.57
CA THR A 140 0.46 12.41 10.58
C THR A 140 1.93 12.50 10.20
N ASP A 141 2.82 12.37 11.17
CA ASP A 141 4.26 12.51 10.95
C ASP A 141 4.83 11.30 10.21
N VAL A 142 4.28 10.10 10.46
CA VAL A 142 4.61 8.91 9.66
C VAL A 142 4.22 9.10 8.19
N ILE A 143 3.05 9.68 7.91
CA ILE A 143 2.66 9.97 6.52
C ILE A 143 3.68 10.91 5.87
N GLN A 144 4.09 11.96 6.57
CA GLN A 144 5.08 12.91 6.05
C GLN A 144 6.46 12.26 5.84
N ALA A 145 6.92 11.46 6.81
CA ALA A 145 8.19 10.72 6.70
C ALA A 145 8.21 9.68 5.55
N LEU A 146 7.04 9.22 5.11
CA LEU A 146 6.90 8.31 3.98
C LEU A 146 6.72 9.03 2.63
N GLY A 147 6.92 10.36 2.58
CA GLY A 147 6.78 11.15 1.35
C GLY A 147 5.38 11.69 1.08
N GLY A 148 4.56 11.83 2.14
CA GLY A 148 3.18 12.29 2.03
C GLY A 148 2.23 11.21 1.51
N VAL A 149 0.96 11.58 1.31
CA VAL A 149 -0.05 10.62 0.83
C VAL A 149 0.24 10.18 -0.60
N GLU A 150 0.59 11.11 -1.49
CA GLU A 150 0.90 10.82 -2.89
C GLU A 150 2.13 9.90 -3.02
N GLY A 151 3.21 10.18 -2.28
CA GLY A 151 4.39 9.33 -2.25
C GLY A 151 4.08 7.90 -1.81
N ILE A 152 3.22 7.73 -0.80
CA ILE A 152 2.74 6.40 -0.39
C ILE A 152 1.96 5.72 -1.53
N LEU A 153 1.07 6.44 -2.21
CA LEU A 153 0.20 5.87 -3.24
C LEU A 153 0.95 5.47 -4.53
N GLU A 154 2.10 6.07 -4.84
CA GLU A 154 2.98 5.61 -5.94
C GLU A 154 3.43 4.15 -5.79
N HIS A 155 3.52 3.66 -4.54
CA HIS A 155 3.86 2.27 -4.24
C HIS A 155 2.70 1.29 -4.40
N THR A 156 1.51 1.79 -4.71
CA THR A 156 0.24 1.04 -4.68
C THR A 156 -0.42 0.97 -6.06
N LEU A 157 -1.45 0.15 -6.19
CA LEU A 157 -2.27 0.06 -7.40
C LEU A 157 -3.28 1.23 -7.55
N PHE A 158 -3.13 2.33 -6.81
CA PHE A 158 -4.07 3.45 -6.83
C PHE A 158 -4.30 4.04 -8.23
N LYS A 159 -3.24 4.31 -9.00
CA LYS A 159 -3.39 4.80 -10.39
C LYS A 159 -4.13 3.79 -11.28
N GLY A 160 -4.07 2.51 -10.97
CA GLY A 160 -4.77 1.45 -11.68
C GLY A 160 -6.28 1.40 -11.40
N THR A 161 -6.75 2.00 -10.30
CA THR A 161 -8.21 2.13 -10.05
C THR A 161 -8.81 3.34 -10.76
N TYR A 162 -7.97 4.24 -11.29
CA TYR A 162 -8.38 5.41 -12.06
C TYR A 162 -9.33 6.38 -11.32
N PHE A 163 -9.25 6.42 -9.97
CA PHE A 163 -9.91 7.48 -9.21
C PHE A 163 -9.19 8.83 -9.38
N PRO A 164 -9.93 9.95 -9.52
CA PRO A 164 -9.32 11.26 -9.73
C PRO A 164 -8.63 11.82 -8.47
N THR A 165 -9.09 11.44 -7.29
CA THR A 165 -8.52 11.83 -6.00
C THR A 165 -8.57 10.66 -5.02
N TRP A 166 -7.65 10.67 -4.06
CA TRP A 166 -7.63 9.72 -2.94
C TRP A 166 -8.56 10.15 -1.80
N GLU A 167 -9.01 11.40 -1.80
CA GLU A 167 -9.90 11.95 -0.78
C GLU A 167 -11.28 11.29 -0.84
N GLY A 168 -11.85 10.99 0.34
CA GLY A 168 -13.17 10.36 0.44
C GLY A 168 -13.20 8.86 0.09
N LEU A 169 -12.04 8.24 -0.12
CA LEU A 169 -11.96 6.79 -0.28
C LEU A 169 -11.99 6.08 1.08
N PHE A 170 -12.75 4.99 1.13
CA PHE A 170 -12.91 4.19 2.35
C PHE A 170 -12.60 2.73 2.06
N TRP A 171 -11.79 2.14 2.93
CA TRP A 171 -11.65 0.70 2.97
C TRP A 171 -12.88 0.09 3.63
N GLU A 172 -13.60 -0.75 2.89
CA GLU A 172 -14.64 -1.59 3.46
C GLU A 172 -14.00 -2.53 4.50
N LYS A 173 -14.40 -2.36 5.78
CA LYS A 173 -13.78 -3.07 6.92
C LYS A 173 -14.22 -4.52 7.04
N ALA A 174 -15.38 -4.87 6.51
CA ALA A 174 -15.87 -6.22 6.36
C ALA A 174 -16.83 -6.21 5.17
N SER A 175 -16.57 -7.06 4.18
CA SER A 175 -17.55 -7.28 3.12
C SER A 175 -18.72 -8.07 3.69
N GLY A 176 -19.94 -7.85 3.19
CA GLY A 176 -21.12 -8.65 3.60
C GLY A 176 -20.90 -10.16 3.46
N PHE A 177 -20.00 -10.59 2.56
CA PHE A 177 -19.58 -11.97 2.43
C PHE A 177 -18.84 -12.50 3.67
N GLU A 178 -17.83 -11.78 4.17
CA GLU A 178 -17.04 -12.20 5.35
C GLU A 178 -17.92 -12.28 6.60
N GLU A 179 -18.83 -11.33 6.79
CA GLU A 179 -19.80 -11.37 7.90
C GLU A 179 -20.76 -12.54 7.79
N SER A 180 -21.28 -12.82 6.58
CA SER A 180 -22.19 -13.94 6.34
C SER A 180 -21.54 -15.31 6.60
N MET A 181 -20.22 -15.41 6.48
CA MET A 181 -19.45 -16.64 6.69
C MET A 181 -18.89 -16.76 8.11
N LYS A 182 -18.77 -15.66 8.85
CA LYS A 182 -18.17 -15.61 10.19
C LYS A 182 -18.89 -16.50 11.20
N TYR A 183 -20.22 -16.52 11.15
CA TYR A 183 -21.05 -17.28 12.08
C TYR A 183 -21.49 -18.63 11.52
N LYS A 184 -21.15 -18.95 10.27
CA LYS A 184 -21.44 -20.26 9.69
C LYS A 184 -20.50 -21.32 10.26
N LYS A 185 -21.02 -22.53 10.43
CA LYS A 185 -20.22 -23.69 10.80
C LYS A 185 -19.36 -24.08 9.61
N LEU A 186 -18.06 -23.85 9.74
CA LEU A 186 -17.06 -24.10 8.70
C LEU A 186 -16.03 -25.10 9.20
N MET A 187 -15.51 -25.92 8.29
CA MET A 187 -14.34 -26.75 8.57
C MET A 187 -13.10 -25.87 8.76
N ASN A 188 -12.13 -26.35 9.55
CA ASN A 188 -10.90 -25.59 9.81
C ASN A 188 -10.12 -25.23 8.53
N ALA A 189 -10.13 -26.11 7.52
CA ALA A 189 -9.55 -25.83 6.21
C ALA A 189 -10.25 -24.66 5.49
N GLN A 190 -11.60 -24.58 5.57
CA GLN A 190 -12.37 -23.48 5.00
C GLN A 190 -12.08 -22.16 5.73
N ARG A 191 -11.95 -22.19 7.07
CA ARG A 191 -11.54 -21.02 7.86
C ARG A 191 -10.15 -20.51 7.49
N SER A 192 -9.20 -21.43 7.27
CA SER A 192 -7.85 -21.09 6.79
C SER A 192 -7.89 -20.38 5.44
N GLY A 193 -8.72 -20.85 4.51
CA GLY A 193 -8.95 -20.20 3.22
C GLY A 193 -9.53 -18.78 3.34
N LEU A 194 -10.53 -18.58 4.20
CA LEU A 194 -11.12 -17.25 4.45
C LEU A 194 -10.11 -16.26 5.01
N ASN A 195 -9.20 -16.70 5.89
CA ASN A 195 -8.13 -15.86 6.45
C ASN A 195 -7.11 -15.39 5.40
N GLN A 196 -7.11 -15.98 4.19
CA GLN A 196 -6.25 -15.52 3.10
C GLN A 196 -6.85 -14.34 2.32
N ILE A 197 -8.15 -14.08 2.41
CA ILE A 197 -8.82 -13.02 1.62
C ILE A 197 -8.25 -11.63 1.93
N PRO A 198 -8.11 -11.20 3.21
CA PRO A 198 -7.51 -9.91 3.52
C PRO A 198 -6.05 -9.80 3.04
N ASN A 199 -5.30 -10.90 3.13
CA ASN A 199 -3.91 -10.95 2.66
C ASN A 199 -3.81 -10.81 1.14
N ARG A 200 -4.78 -11.36 0.39
CA ARG A 200 -4.88 -11.18 -1.07
C ARG A 200 -5.16 -9.72 -1.44
N ARG A 201 -6.08 -9.05 -0.73
CA ARG A 201 -6.34 -7.61 -0.91
C ARG A 201 -5.07 -6.79 -0.65
N PHE A 202 -4.37 -7.10 0.44
CA PHE A 202 -3.11 -6.44 0.78
C PHE A 202 -2.03 -6.66 -0.30
N THR A 203 -1.82 -7.90 -0.74
CA THR A 203 -0.81 -8.19 -1.78
C THR A 203 -1.14 -7.60 -3.14
N LEU A 204 -2.43 -7.48 -3.48
CA LEU A 204 -2.86 -6.80 -4.69
C LEU A 204 -2.66 -5.29 -4.61
N TRP A 205 -3.01 -4.66 -3.47
CA TRP A 205 -2.86 -3.22 -3.29
C TRP A 205 -1.40 -2.77 -3.42
N TRP A 206 -0.46 -3.51 -2.80
CA TRP A 206 0.97 -3.24 -2.84
C TRP A 206 1.69 -3.94 -4.01
N SER A 207 0.95 -4.43 -5.02
CA SER A 207 1.54 -5.25 -6.08
C SER A 207 2.65 -4.55 -6.88
N PRO A 208 2.60 -3.25 -7.20
CA PRO A 208 3.68 -2.60 -7.96
C PRO A 208 5.03 -2.64 -7.24
N THR A 209 5.01 -2.50 -5.90
CA THR A 209 6.22 -2.55 -5.07
C THR A 209 6.68 -3.99 -4.82
N ILE A 210 5.74 -4.89 -4.52
CA ILE A 210 6.06 -6.30 -4.19
C ILE A 210 6.56 -7.06 -5.42
N ASN A 211 5.99 -6.79 -6.60
CA ASN A 211 6.32 -7.42 -7.89
C ASN A 211 7.26 -6.56 -8.75
N ARG A 212 8.16 -5.80 -8.12
CA ARG A 212 9.18 -5.02 -8.83
C ARG A 212 10.14 -5.91 -9.61
N ALA A 213 10.73 -5.38 -10.69
CA ALA A 213 11.75 -6.07 -11.48
C ALA A 213 13.13 -6.14 -10.78
N ASN A 214 13.46 -5.12 -9.97
CA ASN A 214 14.72 -5.06 -9.22
C ASN A 214 14.70 -6.00 -8.00
N VAL A 215 15.03 -7.26 -8.24
CA VAL A 215 14.96 -8.37 -7.30
C VAL A 215 16.34 -9.02 -7.22
N TYR A 216 16.83 -9.25 -6.00
CA TYR A 216 18.18 -9.79 -5.75
C TYR A 216 18.45 -11.12 -6.49
N LEU A 217 17.44 -12.00 -6.57
CA LEU A 217 17.45 -13.30 -7.24
C LEU A 217 16.01 -13.65 -7.62
N GLY A 218 15.72 -13.99 -8.87
CA GLY A 218 14.38 -14.44 -9.23
C GLY A 218 14.21 -14.68 -10.70
N PHE A 219 13.60 -15.82 -11.04
CA PHE A 219 13.14 -16.08 -12.40
C PHE A 219 11.90 -15.24 -12.69
N GLN A 220 11.93 -14.57 -13.84
CA GLN A 220 10.78 -13.87 -14.40
C GLN A 220 9.88 -14.88 -15.10
N VAL A 221 8.60 -14.88 -14.75
CA VAL A 221 7.60 -15.76 -15.35
C VAL A 221 6.43 -14.91 -15.82
N GLN A 222 6.07 -15.04 -17.10
CA GLN A 222 4.89 -14.39 -17.65
C GLN A 222 3.62 -15.11 -17.17
N LEU A 223 2.59 -14.36 -16.78
CA LEU A 223 1.28 -14.91 -16.47
C LEU A 223 0.52 -15.29 -17.74
N ASP A 224 -0.13 -16.46 -17.70
CA ASP A 224 -0.87 -17.01 -18.83
C ASP A 224 -1.89 -16.01 -19.38
N LEU A 225 -1.89 -15.83 -20.71
CA LEU A 225 -2.82 -14.96 -21.45
C LEU A 225 -2.77 -13.47 -21.07
N THR A 226 -1.68 -13.01 -20.43
CA THR A 226 -1.50 -11.60 -20.05
C THR A 226 -0.07 -11.15 -20.33
N GLY A 227 0.14 -9.84 -20.43
CA GLY A 227 1.47 -9.24 -20.52
C GLY A 227 2.18 -9.06 -19.18
N VAL A 228 1.63 -9.62 -18.09
CA VAL A 228 2.16 -9.37 -16.74
C VAL A 228 3.29 -10.35 -16.43
N PHE A 229 4.45 -9.80 -16.13
CA PHE A 229 5.59 -10.57 -15.62
C PHE A 229 5.57 -10.61 -14.10
N MET A 230 5.65 -11.81 -13.54
CA MET A 230 5.91 -12.01 -12.13
C MET A 230 7.38 -12.28 -11.89
N HIS A 231 7.97 -11.48 -11.01
CA HIS A 231 9.31 -11.71 -10.51
C HIS A 231 9.16 -12.53 -9.23
N GLY A 232 9.53 -13.81 -9.24
CA GLY A 232 9.41 -14.70 -8.08
C GLY A 232 8.00 -15.29 -7.83
N LYS A 233 7.91 -16.23 -6.87
CA LYS A 233 6.67 -16.97 -6.56
C LYS A 233 5.86 -16.25 -5.48
N ILE A 234 4.84 -15.50 -5.88
CA ILE A 234 3.88 -14.84 -4.96
C ILE A 234 2.47 -15.37 -5.26
N PRO A 235 2.05 -16.48 -4.63
CA PRO A 235 0.80 -17.16 -4.99
C PRO A 235 -0.45 -16.30 -4.83
N THR A 236 -0.53 -15.49 -3.76
CA THR A 236 -1.69 -14.63 -3.48
C THR A 236 -1.88 -13.54 -4.55
N LEU A 237 -0.77 -13.01 -5.07
CA LEU A 237 -0.79 -12.04 -6.16
C LEU A 237 -1.18 -12.71 -7.49
N LYS A 238 -0.59 -13.88 -7.80
CA LYS A 238 -0.95 -14.67 -8.99
C LYS A 238 -2.46 -14.89 -9.08
N ILE A 239 -3.09 -15.36 -7.99
CA ILE A 239 -4.54 -15.62 -7.96
C ILE A 239 -5.32 -14.33 -8.25
N SER A 240 -4.91 -13.21 -7.65
CA SER A 240 -5.64 -11.94 -7.79
C SER A 240 -5.52 -11.36 -9.20
N LEU A 241 -4.35 -11.42 -9.83
CA LEU A 241 -4.16 -10.97 -11.21
C LEU A 241 -4.92 -11.85 -12.22
N ILE A 242 -4.94 -13.17 -12.03
CA ILE A 242 -5.74 -14.08 -12.86
C ILE A 242 -7.24 -13.76 -12.74
N GLN A 243 -7.72 -13.42 -11.54
CA GLN A 243 -9.12 -13.04 -11.34
C GLN A 243 -9.48 -11.72 -12.01
N ILE A 244 -8.56 -10.74 -12.05
CA ILE A 244 -8.75 -9.47 -12.77
C ILE A 244 -8.82 -9.74 -14.27
N PHE A 245 -7.82 -10.42 -14.84
CA PHE A 245 -7.73 -10.64 -16.29
C PHE A 245 -8.47 -11.89 -16.79
N ARG A 246 -9.48 -12.35 -16.04
CA ARG A 246 -10.28 -13.54 -16.38
C ARG A 246 -11.04 -13.34 -17.70
N ALA A 247 -11.47 -14.45 -18.31
CA ALA A 247 -12.29 -14.43 -19.52
C ALA A 247 -11.67 -13.62 -20.67
N HIS A 248 -10.35 -13.78 -20.86
CA HIS A 248 -9.58 -13.18 -21.95
C HIS A 248 -9.59 -11.64 -21.94
N LEU A 249 -9.70 -11.02 -20.77
CA LEU A 249 -9.83 -9.56 -20.66
C LEU A 249 -8.66 -8.81 -21.32
N TRP A 250 -7.43 -9.31 -21.23
CA TRP A 250 -6.27 -8.69 -21.87
C TRP A 250 -6.43 -8.57 -23.40
N GLN A 251 -6.86 -9.66 -24.04
CA GLN A 251 -7.12 -9.70 -25.49
C GLN A 251 -8.28 -8.78 -25.86
N LYS A 252 -9.34 -8.77 -25.04
CA LYS A 252 -10.51 -7.90 -25.26
C LYS A 252 -10.17 -6.41 -25.16
N ILE A 253 -9.31 -6.03 -24.20
CA ILE A 253 -8.85 -4.64 -24.06
C ILE A 253 -8.07 -4.23 -25.32
N HIS A 254 -7.09 -5.04 -25.73
CA HIS A 254 -6.31 -4.76 -26.95
C HIS A 254 -7.22 -4.62 -28.17
N GLU A 255 -8.12 -5.58 -28.39
CA GLU A 255 -9.05 -5.57 -29.51
C GLU A 255 -9.98 -4.35 -29.48
N SER A 256 -10.50 -3.99 -28.30
CA SER A 256 -11.35 -2.80 -28.14
C SER A 256 -10.62 -1.52 -28.51
N VAL A 257 -9.40 -1.34 -28.00
CA VAL A 257 -8.60 -0.13 -28.29
C VAL A 257 -8.27 -0.04 -29.79
N VAL A 258 -7.92 -1.16 -30.43
CA VAL A 258 -7.67 -1.19 -31.88
C VAL A 258 -8.92 -0.84 -32.67
N MET A 259 -10.09 -1.34 -32.27
CA MET A 259 -11.37 -1.02 -32.92
C MET A 259 -11.76 0.45 -32.76
N ASP A 260 -11.64 0.99 -31.55
CA ASP A 260 -11.95 2.40 -31.27
C ASP A 260 -11.03 3.32 -32.08
N LEU A 261 -9.74 2.98 -32.14
CA LEU A 261 -8.76 3.72 -32.95
C LEU A 261 -9.05 3.63 -34.44
N CYS A 262 -9.49 2.47 -34.94
CA CYS A 262 -9.91 2.33 -36.34
C CYS A 262 -11.09 3.25 -36.67
N HIS A 263 -12.08 3.34 -35.77
CA HIS A 263 -13.25 4.18 -35.96
C HIS A 263 -12.91 5.68 -35.99
N GLU A 264 -12.06 6.15 -35.09
CA GLU A 264 -11.61 7.55 -35.07
C GLU A 264 -10.77 7.91 -36.31
N LEU A 265 -9.97 6.97 -36.83
CA LEU A 265 -9.15 7.21 -38.02
C LEU A 265 -9.96 7.22 -39.32
N GLU A 266 -11.07 6.49 -39.40
CA GLU A 266 -12.00 6.58 -40.53
C GLU A 266 -12.62 7.98 -40.67
N ALA A 267 -12.74 8.73 -39.56
CA ALA A 267 -13.24 10.11 -39.58
C ALA A 267 -12.26 11.11 -40.22
N LEU A 268 -10.99 10.76 -40.40
CA LEU A 268 -9.93 11.65 -40.91
C LEU A 268 -9.81 11.67 -42.44
N GLU A 269 -10.83 11.19 -43.17
CA GLU A 269 -10.89 11.14 -44.65
C GLU A 269 -9.67 10.44 -45.31
N ILE A 270 -9.10 9.44 -44.63
CA ILE A 270 -8.05 8.57 -45.15
C ILE A 270 -8.66 7.63 -46.21
N GLU A 271 -7.94 7.33 -47.29
CA GLU A 271 -8.46 6.54 -48.42
C GLU A 271 -8.99 5.17 -47.98
N THR A 272 -8.16 4.41 -47.26
CA THR A 272 -8.60 3.17 -46.61
C THR A 272 -7.89 2.98 -45.27
N VAL A 273 -8.68 2.63 -44.25
CA VAL A 273 -8.21 2.18 -42.95
C VAL A 273 -8.45 0.68 -42.89
N GLN A 274 -7.38 -0.10 -42.96
CA GLN A 274 -7.45 -1.57 -42.94
C GLN A 274 -6.98 -2.08 -41.58
N LYS A 275 -7.90 -2.70 -40.84
CA LYS A 275 -7.55 -3.49 -39.67
C LYS A 275 -6.97 -4.83 -40.11
N GLU A 276 -5.81 -5.17 -39.59
CA GLU A 276 -5.14 -6.43 -39.89
C GLU A 276 -5.72 -7.62 -39.12
N THR A 277 -5.68 -8.80 -39.74
CA THR A 277 -6.09 -10.03 -39.06
C THR A 277 -4.95 -10.52 -38.16
N ILE A 278 -5.04 -10.16 -36.89
CA ILE A 278 -3.98 -10.38 -35.90
C ILE A 278 -4.08 -11.78 -35.28
N HIS A 279 -2.92 -12.40 -35.02
CA HIS A 279 -2.88 -13.64 -34.26
C HIS A 279 -3.40 -13.42 -32.82
N PRO A 280 -4.30 -14.26 -32.27
CA PRO A 280 -4.94 -14.01 -30.98
C PRO A 280 -3.98 -13.82 -29.80
N ARG A 281 -2.77 -14.36 -29.90
CA ARG A 281 -1.73 -14.27 -28.86
C ARG A 281 -0.82 -13.04 -28.97
N LYS A 282 -0.99 -12.20 -30.00
CA LYS A 282 -0.13 -11.02 -30.22
C LYS A 282 -0.17 -10.06 -29.03
N SER A 283 -1.36 -9.80 -28.50
CA SER A 283 -1.60 -8.82 -27.41
C SER A 283 -0.73 -9.02 -26.17
N TYR A 284 -0.27 -10.25 -25.91
CA TYR A 284 0.62 -10.56 -24.78
C TYR A 284 1.96 -11.17 -25.21
N LYS A 285 2.33 -11.08 -26.48
CA LYS A 285 3.65 -11.50 -26.96
C LYS A 285 4.61 -10.31 -26.90
N MET A 286 5.53 -10.33 -25.93
CA MET A 286 6.43 -9.20 -25.67
C MET A 286 7.74 -9.23 -26.47
N ASN A 287 8.01 -10.32 -27.21
CA ASN A 287 9.28 -10.45 -27.95
C ASN A 287 9.20 -9.89 -29.38
N SER A 288 8.00 -9.89 -29.97
CA SER A 288 7.77 -9.36 -31.32
C SER A 288 6.29 -9.12 -31.55
N SER A 289 6.00 -8.11 -32.37
CA SER A 289 4.66 -7.69 -32.77
C SER A 289 4.52 -7.63 -34.30
N CYS A 290 3.32 -7.29 -34.77
CA CYS A 290 2.97 -7.01 -36.16
C CYS A 290 2.00 -5.82 -36.17
N ALA A 291 1.80 -5.13 -37.29
CA ALA A 291 0.86 -4.01 -37.34
C ALA A 291 -0.58 -4.45 -36.97
N ASP A 292 -1.33 -3.58 -36.28
CA ASP A 292 -2.77 -3.75 -36.03
C ASP A 292 -3.63 -3.06 -37.09
N VAL A 293 -3.21 -1.85 -37.47
CA VAL A 293 -3.92 -1.02 -38.45
C VAL A 293 -2.93 -0.57 -39.51
N LEU A 294 -3.31 -0.73 -40.77
CA LEU A 294 -2.63 -0.15 -41.92
C LEU A 294 -3.51 0.95 -42.50
N LEU A 295 -2.90 2.11 -42.69
CA LEU A 295 -3.51 3.26 -43.35
C LEU A 295 -2.93 3.39 -44.74
N PHE A 296 -3.79 3.53 -45.73
CA PHE A 296 -3.41 3.86 -47.09
C PHE A 296 -3.84 5.28 -47.41
N ALA A 297 -2.88 6.07 -47.88
CA ALA A 297 -3.08 7.47 -48.19
C ALA A 297 -3.47 7.63 -49.67
N SER A 298 -4.48 8.49 -49.93
CA SER A 298 -4.87 8.86 -51.30
C SER A 298 -3.72 9.55 -52.07
N GLY A 299 -2.83 10.25 -51.34
CA GLY A 299 -1.59 10.82 -51.82
C GLY A 299 -0.37 10.33 -51.03
N LYS A 300 0.80 10.97 -51.22
CA LYS A 300 1.97 10.67 -50.37
C LYS A 300 1.95 11.57 -49.13
N TRP A 301 1.99 10.98 -47.94
CA TRP A 301 2.12 11.74 -46.71
C TRP A 301 3.58 12.16 -46.47
N PRO A 302 3.85 13.44 -46.20
CA PRO A 302 5.15 13.87 -45.73
C PRO A 302 5.33 13.31 -44.30
N MET A 303 6.45 12.65 -44.05
CA MET A 303 6.70 11.93 -42.80
C MET A 303 7.64 12.74 -41.90
N SER A 304 7.44 12.68 -40.59
CA SER A 304 8.41 13.21 -39.61
C SER A 304 9.39 12.13 -39.15
N LYS A 305 10.43 12.54 -38.42
CA LYS A 305 11.26 11.60 -37.65
C LYS A 305 10.43 11.03 -36.50
N PRO A 306 10.70 9.79 -36.03
CA PRO A 306 10.02 9.24 -34.86
C PRO A 306 10.20 10.17 -33.65
N SER A 307 9.09 10.64 -33.11
CA SER A 307 8.99 11.52 -31.94
C SER A 307 8.03 10.91 -30.91
N LEU A 308 8.06 11.42 -29.68
CA LEU A 308 7.08 11.04 -28.66
C LEU A 308 5.74 11.74 -28.94
N LEU A 309 4.63 11.10 -28.56
CA LEU A 309 3.27 11.65 -28.78
C LEU A 309 3.06 13.05 -28.17
N ALA A 310 3.80 13.40 -27.11
CA ALA A 310 3.68 14.69 -26.42
C ALA A 310 4.65 15.77 -26.96
N GLU A 311 5.51 15.44 -27.92
CA GLU A 311 6.40 16.42 -28.55
C GLU A 311 5.63 17.22 -29.61
N SER A 312 5.88 18.53 -29.69
CA SER A 312 5.11 19.46 -30.55
C SER A 312 5.88 20.01 -31.74
N LYS A 313 7.18 19.72 -31.84
CA LYS A 313 8.07 20.28 -32.88
C LYS A 313 8.43 19.22 -33.91
N ASP A 314 7.43 18.82 -34.69
CA ASP A 314 7.65 17.90 -35.80
C ASP A 314 8.12 18.63 -37.07
N ALA A 315 9.17 18.10 -37.69
CA ALA A 315 9.64 18.50 -39.01
C ALA A 315 9.40 17.36 -39.99
N PHE A 316 8.61 17.61 -41.05
CA PHE A 316 8.13 16.61 -42.00
C PHE A 316 9.10 16.42 -43.18
N ASP A 317 10.36 16.16 -42.85
CA ASP A 317 11.48 16.15 -43.81
C ASP A 317 11.80 14.74 -44.33
N GLN A 318 11.12 13.71 -43.83
CA GLN A 318 11.40 12.31 -44.18
C GLN A 318 10.77 11.92 -45.52
N LYS A 319 11.27 10.81 -46.08
CA LYS A 319 10.75 10.25 -47.33
C LYS A 319 9.25 10.00 -47.21
N ALA A 320 8.49 10.64 -48.09
CA ALA A 320 7.05 10.51 -48.10
C ALA A 320 6.63 9.05 -48.34
N SER A 321 5.63 8.59 -47.59
CA SER A 321 5.08 7.23 -47.66
C SER A 321 3.62 7.27 -48.06
N ASN A 322 3.14 6.20 -48.68
CA ASN A 322 1.72 5.97 -48.96
C ASN A 322 1.09 4.97 -47.98
N LYS A 323 1.90 4.36 -47.11
CA LYS A 323 1.47 3.40 -46.09
C LYS A 323 1.95 3.85 -44.72
N TYR A 324 1.07 3.78 -43.73
CA TYR A 324 1.39 4.00 -42.32
C TYR A 324 0.83 2.85 -41.50
N TRP A 325 1.58 2.39 -40.50
CA TRP A 325 1.16 1.29 -39.63
C TRP A 325 1.09 1.76 -38.19
N ILE A 326 0.13 1.22 -37.46
CA ILE A 326 -0.05 1.46 -36.03
C ILE A 326 -0.03 0.10 -35.32
N ASP A 327 0.72 0.03 -34.23
CA ASP A 327 0.83 -1.15 -33.37
C ASP A 327 0.45 -0.75 -31.93
N VAL A 328 -0.60 -1.37 -31.40
CA VAL A 328 -1.12 -1.17 -30.05
C VAL A 328 -0.50 -2.23 -29.15
N GLY A 329 0.64 -1.88 -28.56
CA GLY A 329 1.39 -2.78 -27.69
C GLY A 329 2.39 -2.04 -26.83
N ARG A 330 3.03 -2.78 -25.92
CA ARG A 330 4.17 -2.27 -25.15
C ARG A 330 5.43 -2.90 -25.73
N LEU A 331 6.40 -2.07 -26.12
CA LEU A 331 7.81 -2.47 -26.22
C LEU A 331 8.40 -2.63 -24.82
#